data_AF-A0A2D8MH73-F1
#
_entry.id   AF-A0A2D8MH73-F1
#
_cell.length_a   1.000
_cell.length_b   1.000
_cell.length_c   1.000
_cell.angle_alpha   90.00
_cell.angle_beta   90.00
_cell.angle_gamma   90.00
#
_symmetry.space_group_name_H-M   'P 1'
#
loop_
_entity.id
_entity.type
_entity.pdbx_description
1 polymer ?
#
loop_
_entity_poly.entity_id
_entity_poly.type
_entity_poly.pdbx_seq_one_letter_code
_entity_poly.pdbx_strand_id
1 'polypeptide(L)'
;MADTEPTIEEMRAQKDELERRLAAASLGAAEAFVALLASEEVDALMTAMSATVEPLDAATRKRVAAWVKMRGDMATLAKLELARLRGLAAVADTESAGNGG
;
A
#
# COMPACT_ATOMS: atom_id res chain seq x y z
N MET A 1 30.80 -6.97 32.21
CA MET A 1 30.31 -7.22 30.83
C MET A 1 29.99 -5.85 30.28
N ALA A 2 30.55 -5.47 29.13
CA ALA A 2 30.19 -4.20 28.53
C ALA A 2 28.78 -4.37 27.95
N ASP A 3 27.79 -3.69 28.54
CA ASP A 3 26.52 -3.42 27.87
C ASP A 3 26.85 -2.47 26.72
N THR A 4 27.24 -3.02 25.58
CA THR A 4 27.37 -2.27 24.33
C THR A 4 25.97 -2.04 23.80
N GLU A 5 25.34 -0.96 24.29
CA GLU A 5 24.17 -0.41 23.64
C GLU A 5 24.50 -0.10 22.17
N PRO A 6 23.64 -0.49 21.22
CA PRO A 6 23.86 -0.23 19.82
C PRO A 6 23.93 1.28 19.57
N THR A 7 24.86 1.68 18.71
CA THR A 7 25.00 3.07 18.27
C THR A 7 23.79 3.50 17.44
N ILE A 8 23.56 4.82 17.35
CA ILE A 8 22.47 5.38 16.53
C ILE A 8 22.58 4.94 15.06
N GLU A 9 23.81 4.79 14.56
CA GLU A 9 24.06 4.36 13.18
C GLU A 9 23.69 2.88 12.97
N GLU A 10 24.07 2.01 13.90
CA GLU A 10 23.66 0.59 13.88
C GLU A 10 22.15 0.43 13.98
N MET A 11 21.49 1.22 14.83
CA MET A 11 20.03 1.22 14.94
C MET A 11 19.35 1.67 13.63
N ARG A 12 19.91 2.66 12.92
CA ARG A 12 19.40 3.09 11.61
C ARG A 12 19.56 1.99 10.56
N ALA A 13 20.72 1.36 10.48
CA ALA A 13 20.96 0.24 9.56
C ALA A 13 20.00 -0.94 9.83
N GLN A 14 19.77 -1.28 11.10
CA GLN A 14 18.80 -2.31 11.49
C GLN A 14 17.37 -1.94 11.10
N LYS A 15 16.98 -0.68 11.29
CA LYS A 15 15.66 -0.17 10.87
C LYS A 15 15.47 -0.30 9.37
N ASP A 16 16.46 0.13 8.58
CA ASP A 16 16.39 0.11 7.12
C ASP A 16 16.32 -1.33 6.59
N GLU A 17 17.06 -2.26 7.19
CA GLU A 17 16.98 -3.69 6.90
C GLU A 17 15.59 -4.26 7.24
N LEU A 18 15.03 -3.92 8.39
CA LEU A 18 13.68 -4.35 8.77
C LEU A 18 12.62 -3.81 7.79
N GLU A 19 12.74 -2.56 7.36
CA GLU A 19 11.81 -1.95 6.40
C GLU A 19 11.88 -2.64 5.04
N ARG A 20 13.07 -3.02 4.57
CA ARG A 20 13.23 -3.78 3.32
C ARG A 20 12.66 -5.19 3.41
N ARG A 21 12.92 -5.90 4.50
CA ARG A 21 12.34 -7.23 4.76
C ARG A 21 10.82 -7.19 4.82
N LEU A 22 10.27 -6.21 5.53
CA LEU A 22 8.83 -6.01 5.62
C LEU A 22 8.25 -5.68 4.24
N ALA A 23 8.93 -4.86 3.45
CA ALA A 23 8.52 -4.52 2.10
C ALA A 23 8.48 -5.76 1.19
N ALA A 24 9.54 -6.56 1.15
CA ALA A 24 9.59 -7.80 0.37
C ALA A 24 8.50 -8.80 0.80
N ALA A 25 8.28 -8.95 2.12
CA ALA A 25 7.27 -9.87 2.65
C ALA A 25 5.82 -9.43 2.36
N SER A 26 5.57 -8.12 2.21
CA SER A 26 4.23 -7.56 2.01
C SER A 26 3.92 -7.20 0.55
N LEU A 27 4.92 -7.15 -0.33
CA LEU A 27 4.79 -6.66 -1.69
C LEU A 27 3.68 -7.38 -2.48
N GLY A 28 3.67 -8.71 -2.51
CA GLY A 28 2.66 -9.47 -3.24
C GLY A 28 1.23 -9.24 -2.74
N ALA A 29 1.05 -9.09 -1.42
CA ALA A 29 -0.24 -8.76 -0.84
C ALA A 29 -0.69 -7.32 -1.20
N ALA A 30 0.24 -6.37 -1.19
CA ALA A 30 -0.01 -5.00 -1.60
C ALA A 30 -0.38 -4.91 -3.09
N GLU A 31 0.29 -5.68 -3.96
CA GLU A 31 -0.04 -5.78 -5.38
C GLU A 31 -1.44 -6.32 -5.61
N ALA A 32 -1.79 -7.43 -4.95
CA ALA A 32 -3.13 -8.02 -5.03
C ALA A 32 -4.21 -7.06 -4.53
N PHE A 33 -3.95 -6.33 -3.44
CA PHE A 33 -4.87 -5.34 -2.91
C PHE A 33 -5.09 -4.16 -3.87
N VAL A 34 -4.01 -3.62 -4.46
CA VAL A 34 -4.12 -2.53 -5.44
C VAL A 34 -4.87 -3.00 -6.69
N ALA A 35 -4.60 -4.22 -7.16
CA ALA A 35 -5.31 -4.80 -8.30
C ALA A 35 -6.80 -4.98 -8.01
N LEU A 36 -7.16 -5.51 -6.82
CA LEU A 36 -8.55 -5.63 -6.39
C LEU A 36 -9.22 -4.25 -6.31
N LEU A 37 -8.56 -3.27 -5.70
CA LEU A 37 -9.09 -1.92 -5.63
C LEU A 37 -9.35 -1.34 -7.01
N ALA A 38 -8.50 -1.63 -8.00
CA ALA A 38 -8.62 -1.15 -9.39
C ALA A 38 -9.43 -2.07 -10.32
N SER A 39 -10.09 -3.11 -9.78
CA SER A 39 -10.83 -4.09 -10.57
C SER A 39 -12.11 -3.52 -11.19
N GLU A 40 -12.47 -4.05 -12.36
CA GLU A 40 -13.69 -3.69 -13.07
C GLU A 40 -14.94 -4.05 -12.25
N GLU A 41 -14.90 -5.12 -11.47
CA GLU A 41 -16.00 -5.53 -10.59
C GLU A 41 -16.29 -4.50 -9.51
N VAL A 42 -15.25 -3.91 -8.91
CA VAL A 42 -15.42 -2.83 -7.92
C VAL A 42 -15.94 -1.56 -8.61
N ASP A 43 -15.46 -1.24 -9.81
CA ASP A 43 -15.96 -0.09 -10.57
C ASP A 43 -17.43 -0.25 -11.00
N ALA A 44 -17.82 -1.44 -11.43
CA ALA A 44 -19.19 -1.79 -11.75
C ALA A 44 -20.09 -1.68 -10.51
N LEU A 45 -19.62 -2.17 -9.35
CA LEU A 45 -20.34 -2.05 -8.08
C LEU A 45 -20.57 -0.58 -7.70
N MET A 46 -19.54 0.26 -7.75
CA MET A 46 -19.67 1.68 -7.41
C MET A 46 -20.63 2.40 -8.36
N THR A 47 -20.57 2.08 -9.65
CA THR A 47 -21.49 2.62 -10.66
C THR A 47 -22.94 2.20 -10.39
N ALA A 48 -23.17 0.91 -10.11
CA ALA A 48 -24.48 0.38 -9.79
C ALA A 48 -25.05 1.00 -8.50
N MET A 49 -24.21 1.18 -7.47
CA MET A 49 -24.62 1.86 -6.24
C MET A 49 -25.04 3.30 -6.50
N SER A 50 -24.25 4.06 -7.26
CA SER A 50 -24.59 5.45 -7.63
C SER A 50 -25.91 5.54 -8.38
N ALA A 51 -26.18 4.63 -9.32
CA ALA A 51 -27.46 4.61 -10.04
C ALA A 51 -28.64 4.22 -9.14
N THR A 52 -28.44 3.25 -8.24
CA THR A 52 -29.50 2.73 -7.36
C THR A 52 -29.96 3.77 -6.34
N VAL A 53 -29.08 4.66 -5.90
CA VAL A 53 -29.44 5.69 -4.91
C VAL A 53 -30.05 6.95 -5.50
N GLU A 54 -30.12 7.07 -6.83
CA GLU A 54 -30.65 8.26 -7.47
C GLU A 54 -32.07 8.66 -7.03
N PRO A 55 -33.04 7.73 -6.91
CA PRO A 55 -34.39 8.06 -6.43
C PRO A 55 -34.47 8.31 -4.91
N LEU A 56 -33.38 8.12 -4.15
CA LEU A 56 -33.39 8.26 -2.69
C LEU A 56 -33.24 9.72 -2.25
N ASP A 57 -33.18 9.98 -0.94
CA ASP A 57 -32.98 11.32 -0.43
C ASP A 57 -31.55 11.85 -0.71
N ALA A 58 -31.40 13.17 -0.65
CA ALA A 58 -30.13 13.84 -0.93
C ALA A 58 -29.01 13.48 0.05
N ALA A 59 -29.33 13.16 1.32
CA ALA A 59 -28.33 12.77 2.29
C ALA A 59 -27.78 11.38 1.97
N THR A 60 -28.63 10.45 1.55
CA THR A 60 -28.23 9.11 1.11
C THR A 60 -27.36 9.17 -0.15
N ARG A 61 -27.75 9.94 -1.17
CA ARG A 61 -26.90 10.17 -2.36
C ARG A 61 -25.52 10.73 -1.99
N LYS A 62 -25.48 11.72 -1.09
CA LYS A 62 -24.21 12.33 -0.64
C LYS A 62 -23.30 11.32 0.07
N ARG A 63 -23.87 10.40 0.87
CA ARG A 63 -23.09 9.33 1.53
C ARG A 63 -22.49 8.38 0.51
N VAL A 64 -23.26 7.92 -0.47
CA VAL A 64 -22.75 7.03 -1.52
C VAL A 64 -21.68 7.73 -2.36
N ALA A 65 -21.88 8.99 -2.75
CA ALA A 65 -20.87 9.76 -3.46
C ALA A 65 -19.55 9.87 -2.65
N ALA A 66 -19.64 10.03 -1.33
CA ALA A 66 -18.46 10.02 -0.46
C ALA A 66 -17.75 8.66 -0.43
N TRP A 67 -18.48 7.54 -0.43
CA TRP A 67 -17.89 6.20 -0.50
C TRP A 67 -17.18 5.95 -1.83
N VAL A 68 -17.80 6.33 -2.95
CA VAL A 68 -17.19 6.23 -4.29
C VAL A 68 -15.89 7.05 -4.35
N LYS A 69 -15.92 8.29 -3.84
CA LYS A 69 -14.72 9.12 -3.74
C LYS A 69 -13.64 8.47 -2.86
N MET A 70 -14.02 7.97 -1.69
CA MET A 70 -13.10 7.35 -0.74
C MET A 70 -12.38 6.14 -1.35
N ARG A 71 -13.08 5.31 -2.14
CA ARG A 71 -12.43 4.22 -2.89
C ARG A 71 -11.36 4.76 -3.85
N GLY A 72 -11.67 5.82 -4.60
CA GLY A 72 -10.71 6.44 -5.53
C GLY A 72 -9.46 6.98 -4.80
N ASP A 73 -9.65 7.64 -3.67
CA ASP A 73 -8.56 8.14 -2.83
C ASP A 73 -7.73 6.98 -2.25
N MET A 74 -8.36 5.92 -1.77
CA MET A 74 -7.68 4.70 -1.27
C MET A 74 -6.85 4.03 -2.37
N ALA A 75 -7.39 3.89 -3.58
CA ALA A 75 -6.65 3.32 -4.71
C ALA A 75 -5.41 4.16 -5.06
N THR A 76 -5.51 5.48 -4.93
CA THR A 76 -4.38 6.40 -5.16
C THR A 76 -3.30 6.21 -4.09
N LEU A 77 -3.68 6.23 -2.80
CA LEU A 77 -2.74 6.01 -1.71
C LEU A 77 -2.08 4.63 -1.77
N ALA A 78 -2.85 3.60 -2.09
CA ALA A 78 -2.35 2.23 -2.21
C ALA A 78 -1.33 2.09 -3.35
N LYS A 79 -1.52 2.80 -4.47
CA LYS A 79 -0.52 2.86 -5.57
C LYS A 79 0.77 3.53 -5.14
N LEU A 80 0.69 4.63 -4.39
CA LEU A 80 1.89 5.32 -3.86
C LEU A 80 2.65 4.42 -2.90
N GLU A 81 1.95 3.74 -2.00
CA GLU A 81 2.57 2.81 -1.07
C GLU A 81 3.18 1.61 -1.79
N LEU A 82 2.49 1.05 -2.79
CA LEU A 82 3.04 -0.02 -3.61
C LEU A 82 4.33 0.40 -4.33
N ALA A 83 4.39 1.63 -4.86
CA ALA A 83 5.62 2.15 -5.45
C ALA A 83 6.77 2.25 -4.43
N ARG A 84 6.47 2.71 -3.20
CA ARG A 84 7.44 2.76 -2.10
C ARG A 84 7.95 1.37 -1.73
N LEU A 85 7.06 0.38 -1.58
CA LEU A 85 7.42 -1.00 -1.25
C LEU A 85 8.28 -1.65 -2.35
N ARG A 86 7.94 -1.42 -3.62
CA ARG A 86 8.77 -1.87 -4.75
C ARG A 86 10.17 -1.26 -4.72
N GLY A 87 10.28 0.03 -4.41
CA GLY A 87 11.57 0.71 -4.27
C GLY A 87 12.43 0.08 -3.17
N LEU A 88 11.86 -0.20 -2.01
CA LEU A 88 12.56 -0.84 -0.89
C LEU A 88 12.98 -2.28 -1.20
N ALA A 89 12.09 -3.07 -1.83
CA ALA A 89 12.39 -4.45 -2.20
C ALA A 89 13.52 -4.53 -3.25
N ALA A 90 13.53 -3.63 -4.24
CA ALA A 90 14.58 -3.59 -5.27
C ALA A 90 15.98 -3.32 -4.69
N VAL A 91 16.07 -2.48 -3.65
CA VAL A 91 17.34 -2.20 -2.95
C VAL A 91 17.85 -3.45 -2.20
N ALA A 92 16.95 -4.26 -1.63
CA ALA A 92 17.31 -5.51 -0.96
C ALA A 92 17.95 -6.53 -1.91
N ASP A 93 17.44 -6.63 -3.14
CA ASP A 93 17.96 -7.55 -4.16
C ASP A 93 19.37 -7.14 -4.64
N THR A 94 19.62 -5.84 -4.81
CA THR A 94 20.95 -5.33 -5.20
C THR A 94 22.03 -5.55 -4.15
N GLU A 95 21.71 -5.47 -2.85
CA GLU A 95 22.68 -5.74 -1.79
C GLU A 95 23.01 -7.23 -1.66
N SER A 96 22.02 -8.12 -1.87
CA SER A 96 22.29 -9.56 -1.92
C SER A 96 23.20 -9.97 -3.08
N ALA A 97 23.15 -9.26 -4.21
CA ALA A 97 24.01 -9.52 -5.37
C ALA A 97 25.45 -8.98 -5.22
N GLY A 98 25.67 -7.97 -4.37
CA GLY A 98 26.97 -7.30 -4.21
C GLY A 98 27.94 -7.96 -3.23
N ASN A 99 27.46 -8.76 -2.27
CA ASN A 99 28.28 -9.37 -1.21
C ASN A 99 28.73 -10.83 -1.52
N GLY A 100 28.66 -11.26 -2.78
CA GLY A 100 29.02 -12.61 -3.22
C GLY A 100 30.34 -12.75 -4.00
N GLY A 101 31.24 -11.76 -3.93
CA GLY A 101 32.52 -11.73 -4.66
C GLY A 101 33.74 -11.77 -3.75
#